data_AF-A0A317CFS8-F1
#
_entry.id   AF-A0A317CFS8-F1
#
_cell.length_a   1.000
_cell.length_b   1.000
_cell.length_c   1.000
_cell.angle_alpha   90.00
_cell.angle_beta   90.00
_cell.angle_gamma   90.00
#
_symmetry.space_group_name_H-M   'P 1'
#
loop_
_entity.id
_entity.type
_entity.pdbx_description
1 polymer ?
#
loop_
_entity_poly.entity_id
_entity_poly.type
_entity_poly.pdbx_seq_one_letter_code
_entity_poly.pdbx_strand_id
1 'polypeptide(L)' 'MTMGNAVTALTGLMVLISVILIRLLGDFFIILPIIIGVLSAQAAFTGFCPMAILLKKYNLVK' A
#
# COMPACT_ATOMS: atom_id res chain seq x y z
N MET A 1 -12.31 -3.57 -12.53
CA MET A 1 -11.87 -2.80 -11.35
C MET A 1 -11.32 -1.49 -11.85
N THR A 2 -11.75 -0.34 -11.31
CA THR A 2 -11.01 0.91 -11.58
C THR A 2 -9.62 0.82 -10.93
N MET A 3 -8.63 1.44 -11.54
CA MET A 3 -7.25 1.51 -11.05
C MET A 3 -7.19 1.88 -9.55
N GLY A 4 -8.03 2.82 -9.11
CA GLY A 4 -8.11 3.23 -7.71
C GLY A 4 -8.52 2.08 -6.76
N ASN A 5 -9.48 1.23 -7.15
CA ASN A 5 -9.98 0.16 -6.28
C ASN A 5 -8.97 -0.99 -6.16
N ALA A 6 -8.26 -1.31 -7.25
CA ALA A 6 -7.19 -2.31 -7.23
C ALA A 6 -6.03 -1.85 -6.33
N VAL A 7 -5.66 -0.57 -6.41
CA VAL A 7 -4.63 0.03 -5.56
C VAL A 7 -5.03 0.02 -4.09
N THR A 8 -6.26 0.44 -3.75
CA THR A 8 -6.75 0.46 -2.36
C THR A 8 -6.78 -0.93 -1.75
N ALA A 9 -7.21 -1.94 -2.50
CA ALA A 9 -7.21 -3.33 -2.03
C ALA A 9 -5.78 -3.86 -1.79
N LEU A 10 -4.84 -3.52 -2.67
CA LEU A 10 -3.43 -3.93 -2.54
C LEU A 10 -2.76 -3.27 -1.34
N THR A 11 -2.97 -1.96 -1.15
CA THR A 11 -2.46 -1.22 0.01
C THR A 11 -3.00 -1.82 1.31
N GLY A 12 -4.31 -2.10 1.37
CA GLY A 12 -4.93 -2.72 2.54
C GLY A 12 -4.33 -4.08 2.89
N LEU A 13 -4.09 -4.93 1.88
CA LEU A 13 -3.45 -6.23 2.07
C LEU A 13 -2.02 -6.09 2.60
N MET A 14 -1.25 -5.14 2.05
CA MET A 14 0.15 -4.91 2.43
C MET A 14 0.29 -4.38 3.87
N VAL A 15 -0.66 -3.56 4.32
CA VAL A 15 -0.74 -3.10 5.72
C VAL A 15 -1.09 -4.27 6.65
N LEU A 16 -2.08 -5.10 6.28
CA LEU A 16 -2.49 -6.25 7.10
C LEU A 16 -1.33 -7.24 7.29
N ILE A 17 -0.56 -7.51 6.22
CA ILE A 17 0.65 -8.34 6.26
C ILE A 17 1.71 -7.71 7.18
N SER A 18 1.92 -6.39 7.11
CA SER A 18 2.87 -5.70 7.99
C SER A 18 2.47 -5.81 9.47
N VAL A 19 1.18 -5.68 9.79
CA VAL A 19 0.66 -5.82 11.16
C VAL A 19 0.81 -7.24 11.69
N ILE A 20 0.54 -8.25 10.86
CA ILE A 20 0.77 -9.66 11.22
C ILE A 20 2.25 -9.89 11.50
N LEU A 21 3.14 -9.33 10.67
CA LEU A 21 4.58 -9.46 10.85
C LEU A 21 5.09 -8.78 12.13
N ILE A 22 4.53 -7.63 12.50
CA ILE A 22 4.81 -6.95 13.79
C ILE A 22 4.48 -7.87 14.97
N ARG A 23 3.34 -8.57 14.91
CA ARG A 23 2.94 -9.50 15.97
C ARG A 23 3.85 -10.72 16.06
N LEU A 24 4.51 -11.12 14.97
CA LEU A 24 5.45 -12.25 14.95
C LEU A 24 6.90 -11.86 15.27
N LEU A 25 7.38 -10.69 14.83
CA LEU A 25 8.79 -10.28 14.91
C LEU A 25 9.10 -9.22 15.98
N GLY A 26 8.08 -8.62 16.59
CA GLY A 26 8.22 -7.59 17.63
C GLY A 26 8.02 -6.15 17.12
N ASP A 27 7.71 -5.24 18.05
CA ASP A 27 7.25 -3.86 17.83
C ASP A 27 8.16 -2.96 16.98
N PHE A 28 9.41 -3.37 16.72
CA PHE A 28 10.33 -2.61 15.87
C PHE A 28 9.84 -2.44 14.42
N PHE A 29 8.94 -3.31 13.97
CA PHE A 29 8.36 -3.25 12.62
C PHE A 29 7.20 -2.26 12.47
N ILE A 30 6.72 -1.61 13.54
CA ILE A 30 5.61 -0.63 13.50
C ILE A 30 5.90 0.56 12.58
N ILE A 31 7.16 0.93 12.42
CA ILE A 31 7.58 2.00 11.52
C ILE A 31 7.18 1.69 10.06
N LEU A 32 7.16 0.41 9.65
CA LEU A 32 6.92 -0.01 8.27
C LEU A 32 5.48 0.26 7.80
N PRO A 33 4.41 -0.19 8.49
CA PRO A 33 3.04 0.15 8.12
C PRO A 33 2.72 1.64 8.31
N ILE A 34 3.38 2.33 9.24
CA ILE A 34 3.22 3.79 9.41
C ILE A 34 3.70 4.52 8.16
N ILE A 35 4.90 4.20 7.66
CA ILE A 35 5.44 4.82 6.44
C ILE A 35 4.55 4.50 5.24
N ILE A 36 4.11 3.25 5.10
CA ILE A 36 3.20 2.83 4.02
C ILE A 36 1.87 3.59 4.10
N GLY A 37 1.33 3.77 5.31
CA GLY A 37 0.09 4.52 5.55
C GLY A 37 0.21 5.99 5.21
N VAL A 38 1.28 6.66 5.66
CA VAL A 38 1.55 8.07 5.34
C VAL A 38 1.72 8.26 3.83
N LEU A 39 2.51 7.42 3.18
CA LEU A 39 2.76 7.50 1.75
C LEU A 39 1.48 7.26 0.93
N SER A 40 0.63 6.30 1.35
CA SER A 40 -0.64 6.03 0.70
C SER A 40 -1.68 7.13 0.93
N ALA A 41 -1.70 7.74 2.11
CA ALA A 41 -2.55 8.91 2.39
C ALA A 41 -2.13 10.09 1.51
N GLN A 42 -0.82 10.33 1.38
CA GLN A 42 -0.29 11.37 0.51
C GLN A 42 -0.60 11.10 -0.97
N ALA A 43 -0.59 9.84 -1.39
CA ALA A 43 -0.99 9.45 -2.75
C ALA A 43 -2.47 9.69 -3.05
N ALA A 44 -3.36 9.65 -2.06
CA ALA A 44 -4.78 9.98 -2.24
C ALA A 44 -4.99 11.48 -2.55
N PHE A 45 -4.14 12.37 -2.01
CA PHE A 45 -4.22 13.81 -2.25
C PHE A 45 -3.40 14.29 -3.45
N THR A 46 -2.24 13.68 -3.70
CA THR A 46 -1.33 14.08 -4.80
C THR A 46 -1.54 13.29 -6.09
N GLY A 47 -2.33 12.21 -6.06
CA GLY A 47 -2.52 11.31 -7.20
C GLY A 47 -1.27 10.51 -7.59
N PHE A 48 -0.15 10.72 -6.89
CA PHE A 48 1.12 10.05 -7.14
C PHE A 48 1.18 8.75 -6.34
N CYS A 49 0.45 7.73 -6.80
CA CYS A 49 0.45 6.44 -6.12
C CYS A 49 1.49 5.49 -6.74
N PRO A 50 2.57 5.10 -6.02
CA PRO A 50 3.59 4.19 -6.54
C PRO A 50 3.00 2.84 -7.00
N MET A 51 1.96 2.37 -6.30
CA MET A 51 1.19 1.19 -6.68
C MET A 51 0.46 1.39 -8.01
N ALA A 52 -0.14 2.56 -8.26
CA ALA A 52 -0.79 2.84 -9.54
C ALA A 52 0.24 2.83 -10.68
N ILE A 53 1.44 3.36 -10.44
CA ILE A 53 2.55 3.33 -11.39
C ILE A 53 3.01 1.88 -11.64
N LEU A 54 3.14 1.05 -10.60
CA LEU A 54 3.46 -0.37 -10.74
C LEU A 54 2.39 -1.13 -11.51
N LEU A 55 1.11 -1.00 -11.16
CA LEU A 55 0.01 -1.67 -11.85
C LEU A 55 -0.11 -1.24 -13.32
N LYS A 56 0.11 0.04 -13.60
CA LYS A 56 0.16 0.58 -14.97
C LYS A 56 1.40 0.07 -15.73
N LYS A 57 2.55 -0.06 -15.08
CA LYS A 57 3.80 -0.58 -15.67
C LYS A 57 3.74 -2.08 -15.96
N TYR A 58 3.07 -2.86 -15.11
CA TYR A 58 2.86 -4.29 -15.33
C TYR A 58 1.59 -4.61 -16.14
N ASN A 59 0.86 -3.58 -16.62
CA ASN A 59 -0.33 -3.71 -17.47
C ASN A 59 -1.41 -4.64 -16.87
N LEU A 60 -1.52 -4.68 -15.54
CA LEU A 60 -2.41 -5.62 -14.84
C LEU A 60 -3.86 -5.12 -14.76
N VAL A 61 -4.10 -3.84 -15.05
CA VAL A 61 -5.43 -3.23 -15.08
C VAL A 61 -5.46 -2.17 -16.17
N LYS A 62 -6.44 -2.26 -17.08
CA LYS A 62 -6.68 -1.34 -18.20
C LYS A 62 -7.50 -0.13 -17.76
#